data_AF-A0A5C4X245-F1
#
_entry.id   AF-A0A5C4X245-F1
#
_cell.length_a   1.000
_cell.length_b   1.000
_cell.length_c   1.000
_cell.angle_alpha   90.00
_cell.angle_beta   90.00
_cell.angle_gamma   90.00
#
_symmetry.space_group_name_H-M   'P 1'
#
loop_
_entity.id
_entity.type
_entity.pdbx_description
1 polymer ?
#
loop_
_entity_poly.entity_id
_entity_poly.type
_entity_poly.pdbx_seq_one_letter_code
_entity_poly.pdbx_strand_id
1 'polypeptide(L)'
;MLTGALIGLGAAVMALVVGAVIILNSPISFGSTKIRQMQMASVNQLSEQQIDNARLIIGVGRGGNFDDHAIRIALMTALQESSLRNLDSGDRDSVGLFQQRPSQGWGEPHQLTDPIYAAKAFYGINPEVENPGLNQIDGWDSMSPTEAAQSVQRSASPDAYGQWETLADDLLGSQADVEALD
;
A
#
# COMPACT_ATOMS: atom_id res chain seq x y z
N MET A 1 68.98 -9.18 -3.30
CA MET A 1 68.30 -9.74 -4.50
C MET A 1 66.81 -9.40 -4.37
N LEU A 2 66.27 -8.70 -5.38
CA LEU A 2 64.88 -8.71 -5.90
C LEU A 2 63.72 -8.76 -4.87
N THR A 3 63.02 -7.65 -4.61
CA THR A 3 61.76 -7.16 -5.25
C THR A 3 60.50 -7.98 -4.97
N GLY A 4 59.45 -7.30 -4.49
CA GLY A 4 58.07 -7.78 -4.55
C GLY A 4 57.10 -6.98 -3.67
N ALA A 5 56.47 -5.95 -4.24
CA ALA A 5 55.46 -5.10 -3.61
C ALA A 5 54.05 -5.72 -3.71
N LEU A 6 53.14 -5.39 -2.79
CA LEU A 6 51.71 -5.18 -3.12
C LEU A 6 50.97 -4.38 -2.04
N ILE A 7 50.03 -3.58 -2.53
CA ILE A 7 49.38 -2.39 -1.98
C ILE A 7 47.98 -2.73 -1.44
N GLY A 8 47.52 -1.94 -0.45
CA GLY A 8 46.09 -1.78 -0.10
C GLY A 8 45.90 -1.43 1.39
N LEU A 9 46.03 -0.17 1.86
CA LEU A 9 45.02 0.91 1.89
C LEU A 9 43.63 0.42 2.35
N GLY A 10 43.04 0.84 3.48
CA GLY A 10 43.47 1.83 4.46
C GLY A 10 42.54 1.94 5.69
N ALA A 11 43.15 2.48 6.75
CA ALA A 11 42.61 3.31 7.83
C ALA A 11 41.45 2.80 8.71
N ALA A 12 41.83 2.18 9.83
CA ALA A 12 41.15 2.34 11.12
C ALA A 12 41.67 3.61 11.86
N VAL A 13 41.05 3.94 13.01
CA VAL A 13 41.55 4.82 14.13
C VAL A 13 41.24 6.33 13.92
N MET A 14 40.70 7.17 14.84
CA MET A 14 40.38 7.21 16.29
C MET A 14 39.63 8.52 16.64
N ALA A 15 38.91 8.58 17.78
CA ALA A 15 39.20 9.54 18.89
C ALA A 15 38.15 9.49 20.04
N LEU A 16 38.68 9.35 21.26
CA LEU A 16 38.08 9.47 22.60
C LEU A 16 37.63 10.90 22.96
N VAL A 17 36.67 11.06 23.89
CA VAL A 17 36.83 11.75 25.21
C VAL A 17 35.67 11.39 26.17
N VAL A 18 36.05 11.18 27.44
CA VAL A 18 35.30 10.81 28.65
C VAL A 18 34.49 11.98 29.24
N GLY A 19 33.35 11.70 29.88
CA GLY A 19 32.61 12.69 30.68
C GLY A 19 31.57 12.11 31.66
N ALA A 20 32.04 11.75 32.86
CA ALA A 20 31.38 11.68 34.18
C ALA A 20 29.90 11.22 34.34
N VAL A 21 29.75 10.16 35.14
CA VAL A 21 28.52 9.80 35.87
C VAL A 21 28.28 10.81 36.99
N ILE A 22 27.13 11.48 36.98
CA ILE A 22 26.53 12.11 38.16
C ILE A 22 25.11 11.56 38.30
N ILE A 23 24.91 10.70 39.30
CA ILE A 23 23.61 10.22 39.73
C ILE A 23 23.03 11.30 40.65
N LEU A 24 21.98 11.99 40.21
CA LEU A 24 21.14 12.82 41.08
C LEU A 24 19.69 12.35 41.04
N ASN A 25 19.22 12.06 42.24
CA ASN A 25 17.97 11.44 42.63
C ASN A 25 16.74 12.29 42.27
N SER A 26 16.25 12.17 41.04
CA SER A 26 14.91 12.63 40.64
C SER A 26 14.09 11.42 40.18
N PRO A 27 12.80 11.29 40.52
CA PRO A 27 11.93 10.37 39.80
C PRO A 27 11.86 10.87 38.36
N ILE A 28 12.71 10.30 37.49
CA ILE A 28 12.57 10.47 36.07
C ILE A 28 11.24 9.79 35.74
N SER A 29 10.23 10.62 35.48
CA SER A 29 9.05 10.19 34.76
C SER A 29 9.55 9.54 33.48
N PHE A 30 9.56 8.21 33.43
CA PHE A 30 9.72 7.46 32.19
C PHE A 30 8.42 7.66 31.39
N GLY A 31 8.20 8.88 30.91
CA GLY A 31 7.48 9.13 29.68
C GLY A 31 8.32 8.63 28.50
N SER A 32 8.75 7.37 28.55
CA SER A 32 9.28 6.64 27.40
C SER A 32 8.10 6.14 26.59
N THR A 33 7.30 7.09 26.16
CA THR A 33 6.35 6.92 25.09
C THR A 33 6.80 7.85 23.98
N LYS A 34 7.94 7.50 23.38
CA LYS A 34 7.90 7.27 21.93
C LYS A 34 6.84 6.19 21.67
N ILE A 35 5.56 6.50 21.91
CA ILE A 35 4.49 5.93 21.11
C ILE A 35 4.93 6.37 19.73
N ARG A 36 5.37 5.40 18.95
CA ARG A 36 5.39 5.51 17.52
C ARG A 36 3.93 5.73 17.14
N GLN A 37 3.48 6.97 17.26
CA GLN A 37 2.23 7.47 16.72
C GLN A 37 2.53 7.58 15.22
N MET A 38 2.76 6.43 14.57
CA MET A 38 2.30 6.27 13.20
C MET A 38 0.80 6.37 13.39
N GLN A 39 0.32 7.59 13.22
CA GLN A 39 -1.09 7.90 13.15
C GLN A 39 -1.66 6.94 12.13
N MET A 40 -2.31 5.87 12.59
CA MET A 40 -3.17 5.09 11.71
C MET A 40 -4.13 6.12 11.14
N ALA A 41 -4.06 6.34 9.83
CA ALA A 41 -5.01 7.20 9.17
C ALA A 41 -6.40 6.69 9.56
N SER A 42 -7.23 7.56 10.11
CA SER A 42 -8.62 7.21 10.42
C SER A 42 -9.53 7.73 9.32
N VAL A 43 -10.71 7.12 9.18
CA VAL A 43 -11.72 7.53 8.18
C VAL A 43 -12.00 9.04 8.23
N ASN A 44 -12.02 9.63 9.43
CA ASN A 44 -12.27 11.06 9.65
C ASN A 44 -11.18 12.00 9.08
N GLN A 45 -10.04 11.45 8.66
CA GLN A 45 -8.94 12.20 8.05
C GLN A 45 -8.94 12.14 6.52
N LEU A 46 -9.78 11.28 5.94
CA LEU A 46 -9.96 11.19 4.49
C LEU A 46 -10.86 12.33 4.01
N SER A 47 -10.54 12.88 2.84
CA SER A 47 -11.41 13.83 2.16
C SER A 47 -12.67 13.14 1.63
N GLU A 48 -13.72 13.91 1.37
CA GLU A 48 -14.94 13.43 0.72
C GLU A 48 -14.63 12.66 -0.57
N GLN A 49 -13.74 13.20 -1.41
CA GLN A 49 -13.30 12.53 -2.64
C GLN A 49 -12.61 11.17 -2.41
N GLN A 50 -11.83 11.03 -1.33
CA GLN A 50 -11.20 9.75 -0.98
C GLN A 50 -12.26 8.74 -0.49
N ILE A 51 -13.27 9.20 0.25
CA ILE A 51 -14.41 8.39 0.65
C ILE A 51 -15.22 7.95 -0.59
N ASP A 52 -15.49 8.84 -1.54
CA ASP A 52 -16.19 8.51 -2.77
C ASP A 52 -15.45 7.45 -3.59
N ASN A 53 -14.13 7.58 -3.70
CA ASN A 53 -13.30 6.56 -4.36
C ASN A 53 -13.35 5.22 -3.61
N ALA A 54 -13.33 5.22 -2.28
CA ALA A 54 -13.51 3.99 -1.49
C ALA A 54 -14.89 3.36 -1.72
N ARG A 55 -15.96 4.17 -1.71
CA ARG A 55 -17.33 3.72 -1.99
C ARG A 55 -17.43 3.13 -3.40
N LEU A 56 -16.76 3.70 -4.38
CA LEU A 56 -16.69 3.14 -5.73
C LEU A 56 -16.02 1.76 -5.76
N ILE A 57 -14.88 1.60 -5.10
CA ILE A 57 -14.19 0.30 -4.99
C ILE A 57 -15.09 -0.76 -4.32
N ILE A 58 -15.82 -0.37 -3.27
CA ILE A 58 -16.79 -1.23 -2.58
C ILE A 58 -17.94 -1.60 -3.52
N GLY A 59 -18.53 -0.63 -4.20
CA GLY A 59 -19.66 -0.83 -5.10
C GLY A 59 -19.32 -1.76 -6.27
N VAL A 60 -18.16 -1.56 -6.91
CA VAL A 60 -17.67 -2.44 -7.98
C VAL A 60 -17.41 -3.86 -7.47
N GLY A 61 -16.83 -4.00 -6.28
CA GLY A 61 -16.63 -5.32 -5.65
C GLY A 61 -17.96 -6.04 -5.42
N ARG A 62 -18.94 -5.34 -4.85
CA ARG A 62 -20.30 -5.88 -4.63
C ARG A 62 -20.99 -6.27 -5.95
N GLY A 63 -20.88 -5.45 -7.00
CA GLY A 63 -21.41 -5.78 -8.33
C GLY A 63 -20.75 -6.99 -8.98
N GLY A 64 -19.47 -7.21 -8.70
CA GLY A 64 -18.73 -8.41 -9.09
C GLY A 64 -19.01 -9.66 -8.23
N ASN A 65 -19.89 -9.57 -7.23
CA ASN A 65 -20.12 -10.60 -6.20
C ASN A 65 -18.87 -10.96 -5.38
N PHE A 66 -17.96 -10.01 -5.20
CA PHE A 66 -16.84 -10.16 -4.29
C PHE A 66 -17.29 -10.00 -2.83
N ASP A 67 -16.70 -10.79 -1.94
CA ASP A 67 -16.93 -10.70 -0.51
C ASP A 67 -16.12 -9.57 0.13
N ASP A 68 -16.36 -9.34 1.42
CA ASP A 68 -15.65 -8.31 2.19
C ASP A 68 -14.13 -8.55 2.22
N HIS A 69 -13.67 -9.80 2.07
CA HIS A 69 -12.24 -10.12 2.00
C HIS A 69 -11.61 -9.56 0.73
N ALA A 70 -12.19 -9.80 -0.45
CA ALA A 70 -11.75 -9.20 -1.70
C ALA A 70 -11.84 -7.66 -1.69
N ILE A 71 -12.92 -7.11 -1.15
CA ILE A 71 -13.09 -5.66 -1.08
C ILE A 71 -12.05 -5.01 -0.16
N ARG A 72 -11.75 -5.66 0.99
CA ARG A 72 -10.67 -5.23 1.88
C ARG A 72 -9.33 -5.21 1.16
N ILE A 73 -9.00 -6.26 0.40
CA ILE A 73 -7.78 -6.34 -0.41
C ILE A 73 -7.69 -5.11 -1.34
N ALA A 74 -8.75 -4.82 -2.10
CA ALA A 74 -8.78 -3.69 -3.02
C ALA A 74 -8.62 -2.33 -2.31
N LEU A 75 -9.31 -2.12 -1.19
CA LEU A 75 -9.18 -0.89 -0.39
C LEU A 75 -7.76 -0.73 0.16
N MET A 76 -7.16 -1.79 0.71
CA MET A 76 -5.77 -1.79 1.19
C MET A 76 -4.80 -1.45 0.06
N THR A 77 -5.00 -2.01 -1.13
CA THR A 77 -4.18 -1.69 -2.30
C THR A 77 -4.32 -0.23 -2.67
N ALA A 78 -5.52 0.29 -2.88
CA ALA A 78 -5.70 1.69 -3.28
C ALA A 78 -5.21 2.70 -2.21
N LEU A 79 -5.32 2.36 -0.93
CA LEU A 79 -4.73 3.13 0.17
C LEU A 79 -3.19 3.17 0.08
N GLN A 80 -2.57 2.03 -0.18
CA GLN A 80 -1.11 1.94 -0.31
C GLN A 80 -0.60 2.64 -1.56
N GLU A 81 -1.27 2.48 -2.70
CA GLU A 81 -0.80 2.96 -3.99
C GLU A 81 -1.02 4.46 -4.17
N SER A 82 -2.15 4.99 -3.70
CA SER A 82 -2.53 6.38 -3.96
C SER A 82 -3.15 7.11 -2.78
N SER A 83 -3.27 6.44 -1.62
CA SER A 83 -4.10 6.91 -0.51
C SER A 83 -5.54 7.19 -0.96
N LEU A 84 -6.12 6.32 -1.81
CA LEU A 84 -7.47 6.46 -2.40
C LEU A 84 -7.65 7.71 -3.28
N ARG A 85 -6.57 8.22 -3.89
CA ARG A 85 -6.63 9.38 -4.79
C ARG A 85 -6.54 8.89 -6.23
N ASN A 86 -7.42 9.36 -7.09
CA ASN A 86 -7.33 9.04 -8.51
C ASN A 86 -6.29 9.98 -9.15
N LEU A 87 -5.06 9.50 -9.32
CA LEU A 87 -3.92 10.33 -9.74
C LEU A 87 -3.69 10.25 -11.25
N ASP A 88 -3.43 11.38 -11.89
CA ASP A 88 -3.09 11.42 -13.32
C ASP A 88 -1.66 10.93 -13.63
N SER A 89 -0.84 10.71 -12.61
CA SER A 89 0.55 10.23 -12.74
C SER A 89 1.10 9.64 -11.43
N GLY A 90 2.22 8.91 -11.56
CA GLY A 90 2.99 8.35 -10.46
C GLY A 90 4.36 7.83 -10.91
N ASP A 91 4.82 6.71 -10.35
CA ASP A 91 6.09 6.10 -10.76
C ASP A 91 6.02 5.54 -12.19
N ARG A 92 7.00 5.93 -13.02
CA ARG A 92 7.06 5.60 -14.45
C ARG A 92 5.79 6.09 -15.19
N ASP A 93 4.96 5.16 -15.63
CA ASP A 93 3.69 5.38 -16.34
C ASP A 93 2.49 4.93 -15.49
N SER A 94 2.64 4.78 -14.17
CA SER A 94 1.51 4.46 -13.29
C SER A 94 0.51 5.61 -13.20
N VAL A 95 -0.78 5.29 -13.19
CA VAL A 95 -1.88 6.23 -13.02
C VAL A 95 -3.03 5.59 -12.22
N GLY A 96 -3.99 6.40 -11.81
CA GLY A 96 -5.24 5.97 -11.20
C GLY A 96 -5.16 5.55 -9.74
N LEU A 97 -6.26 5.01 -9.23
CA LEU A 97 -6.42 4.58 -7.83
C LEU A 97 -5.41 3.52 -7.40
N PHE A 98 -5.12 2.58 -8.29
CA PHE A 98 -4.26 1.42 -8.03
C PHE A 98 -2.84 1.58 -8.57
N GLN A 99 -2.50 2.77 -9.11
CA GLN A 99 -1.20 3.01 -9.75
C GLN A 99 -0.84 1.93 -10.79
N GLN A 100 -1.83 1.54 -11.58
CA GLN A 100 -1.69 0.56 -12.66
C GLN A 100 -0.91 1.17 -13.82
N ARG A 101 -0.13 0.33 -14.51
CA ARG A 101 0.78 0.77 -15.58
C ARG A 101 0.30 0.29 -16.96
N PRO A 102 0.08 1.19 -17.93
CA PRO A 102 -0.21 0.81 -19.31
C PRO A 102 0.81 -0.15 -19.90
N SER A 103 2.10 0.10 -19.67
CA SER A 103 3.20 -0.77 -20.13
C SER A 103 3.21 -2.18 -19.53
N GLN A 104 2.35 -2.48 -18.56
CA GLN A 104 2.17 -3.82 -17.98
C GLN A 104 0.86 -4.50 -18.43
N GLY A 105 0.13 -3.92 -19.38
CA GLY A 105 -1.09 -4.53 -19.93
C GLY A 105 -2.35 -4.29 -19.10
N TRP A 106 -2.35 -3.26 -18.23
CA TRP A 106 -3.54 -2.88 -17.46
C TRP A 106 -4.58 -2.12 -18.28
N GLY A 107 -4.19 -1.48 -19.39
CA GLY A 107 -5.04 -0.65 -20.24
C GLY A 107 -4.37 0.65 -20.67
N GLU A 108 -5.07 1.47 -21.44
CA GLU A 108 -4.59 2.80 -21.85
C GLU A 108 -4.64 3.80 -20.68
N PRO A 109 -3.77 4.85 -20.66
CA PRO A 109 -3.73 5.80 -19.55
C PRO A 109 -5.09 6.43 -19.19
N HIS A 110 -5.90 6.75 -20.20
CA HIS A 110 -7.22 7.36 -20.01
C HIS A 110 -8.28 6.38 -19.48
N GLN A 111 -8.08 5.08 -19.67
CA GLN A 111 -8.92 4.04 -19.07
C GLN A 111 -8.54 3.84 -17.61
N LEU A 112 -7.24 3.88 -17.30
CA LEU A 112 -6.75 3.67 -15.93
C LEU A 112 -7.04 4.85 -14.98
N THR A 113 -7.33 6.04 -15.50
CA THR A 113 -7.87 7.16 -14.71
C THR A 113 -9.39 7.13 -14.60
N ASP A 114 -10.09 6.20 -15.24
CA ASP A 114 -11.47 5.88 -14.89
C ASP A 114 -11.46 4.92 -13.68
N PRO A 115 -11.94 5.35 -12.50
CA PRO A 115 -11.89 4.54 -11.29
C PRO A 115 -12.71 3.25 -11.38
N ILE A 116 -13.79 3.20 -12.18
CA ILE A 116 -14.60 1.98 -12.38
C ILE A 116 -13.79 0.99 -13.23
N TYR A 117 -13.20 1.47 -14.32
CA TYR A 117 -12.32 0.64 -15.15
C TYR A 117 -11.17 0.06 -14.32
N ALA A 118 -10.46 0.91 -13.58
CA ALA A 118 -9.32 0.50 -12.76
C ALA A 118 -9.70 -0.50 -11.66
N ALA A 119 -10.86 -0.32 -11.01
CA ALA A 119 -11.37 -1.26 -10.01
C ALA A 119 -11.78 -2.61 -10.64
N LYS A 120 -12.52 -2.60 -11.77
CA LYS A 120 -12.87 -3.84 -12.48
C LYS A 120 -11.63 -4.58 -12.97
N ALA A 121 -10.60 -3.84 -13.42
CA ALA A 121 -9.30 -4.39 -13.77
C ALA A 121 -8.63 -5.04 -12.56
N PHE A 122 -8.55 -4.34 -11.42
CA PHE A 122 -7.96 -4.87 -10.19
C PHE A 122 -8.65 -6.15 -9.71
N TYR A 123 -9.98 -6.20 -9.73
CA TYR A 123 -10.74 -7.39 -9.35
C TYR A 123 -10.62 -8.54 -10.37
N GLY A 124 -10.17 -8.28 -11.59
CA GLY A 124 -10.07 -9.30 -12.65
C GLY A 124 -11.41 -9.62 -13.31
N ILE A 125 -12.33 -8.66 -13.36
CA ILE A 125 -13.65 -8.78 -14.02
C ILE A 125 -13.80 -7.89 -15.26
N ASN A 126 -12.75 -7.14 -15.62
CA ASN A 126 -12.70 -6.41 -16.88
C ASN A 126 -12.09 -7.30 -17.98
N PRO A 127 -12.86 -7.76 -18.99
CA PRO A 127 -12.35 -8.64 -20.04
C PRO A 127 -11.40 -7.96 -21.03
N GLU A 128 -11.31 -6.63 -21.01
CA GLU A 128 -10.41 -5.85 -21.87
C GLU A 128 -8.96 -5.82 -21.33
N VAL A 129 -8.74 -6.30 -20.11
CA VAL A 129 -7.46 -6.18 -19.40
C VAL A 129 -6.66 -7.48 -19.53
N GLU A 130 -5.42 -7.37 -20.02
CA GLU A 130 -4.54 -8.52 -20.21
C GLU A 130 -3.82 -8.94 -18.92
N ASN A 131 -3.49 -7.98 -18.06
CA ASN A 131 -2.82 -8.26 -16.79
C ASN A 131 -3.81 -8.90 -15.78
N PRO A 132 -3.49 -10.04 -15.15
CA PRO A 132 -4.41 -10.68 -14.21
C PRO A 132 -4.76 -9.79 -13.01
N GLY A 133 -6.06 -9.65 -12.76
CA GLY A 133 -6.60 -9.13 -11.52
C GLY A 133 -6.82 -10.21 -10.46
N LEU A 134 -7.36 -9.82 -9.31
CA LEU A 134 -7.51 -10.65 -8.11
C LEU A 134 -8.17 -12.00 -8.38
N ASN A 135 -9.33 -12.01 -9.05
CA ASN A 135 -10.08 -13.23 -9.34
C ASN A 135 -9.37 -14.21 -10.30
N GLN A 136 -8.28 -13.77 -10.91
CA GLN A 136 -7.46 -14.56 -11.84
C GLN A 136 -6.15 -15.05 -11.18
N ILE A 137 -5.97 -14.80 -9.88
CA ILE A 137 -4.85 -15.33 -9.08
C ILE A 137 -5.29 -16.60 -8.35
N ASP A 138 -4.63 -17.73 -8.62
CA ASP A 138 -4.97 -18.99 -7.97
C ASP A 138 -4.81 -18.91 -6.43
N GLY A 139 -5.88 -19.28 -5.71
CA GLY A 139 -5.90 -19.35 -4.25
C GLY A 139 -5.92 -18.01 -3.51
N TRP A 140 -6.22 -16.91 -4.21
CA TRP A 140 -6.27 -15.56 -3.61
C TRP A 140 -7.20 -15.48 -2.39
N ASP A 141 -8.29 -16.24 -2.40
CA ASP A 141 -9.33 -16.31 -1.38
C ASP A 141 -8.84 -16.88 -0.04
N SER A 142 -7.75 -17.65 -0.08
CA SER A 142 -7.10 -18.22 1.10
C SER A 142 -5.84 -17.45 1.54
N MET A 143 -5.43 -16.43 0.79
CA MET A 143 -4.26 -15.60 1.12
C MET A 143 -4.59 -14.59 2.22
N SER A 144 -3.57 -14.13 2.94
CA SER A 144 -3.74 -12.90 3.71
C SER A 144 -4.00 -11.72 2.76
N PRO A 145 -4.70 -10.65 3.20
CA PRO A 145 -4.96 -9.52 2.32
C PRO A 145 -3.69 -8.88 1.72
N THR A 146 -2.59 -8.89 2.47
CA THR A 146 -1.28 -8.39 2.02
C THR A 146 -0.71 -9.26 0.90
N GLU A 147 -0.75 -10.58 1.05
CA GLU A 147 -0.25 -11.52 0.03
C GLU A 147 -1.08 -11.46 -1.26
N ALA A 148 -2.40 -11.36 -1.14
CA ALA A 148 -3.29 -11.20 -2.29
C ALA A 148 -3.03 -9.88 -3.03
N ALA A 149 -2.97 -8.75 -2.30
CA ALA A 149 -2.65 -7.44 -2.87
C ALA A 149 -1.30 -7.45 -3.60
N GLN A 150 -0.27 -8.03 -2.98
CA GLN A 150 1.06 -8.17 -3.57
C GLN A 150 1.05 -9.10 -4.80
N SER A 151 0.23 -10.15 -4.82
CA SER A 151 0.14 -11.06 -5.96
C SER A 151 -0.45 -10.39 -7.21
N VAL A 152 -1.40 -9.46 -7.01
CA VAL A 152 -1.95 -8.61 -8.08
C VAL A 152 -0.95 -7.54 -8.52
N GLN A 153 -0.43 -6.74 -7.57
CA GLN A 153 0.39 -5.55 -7.90
C GLN A 153 1.85 -5.87 -8.22
N ARG A 154 2.40 -6.94 -7.65
CA ARG A 154 3.80 -7.37 -7.82
C ARG A 154 4.79 -6.23 -7.51
N SER A 155 4.54 -5.48 -6.44
CA SER A 155 5.36 -4.35 -6.02
C SER A 155 6.74 -4.79 -5.50
N ALA A 156 7.67 -3.84 -5.34
CA ALA A 156 8.97 -4.09 -4.72
C ALA A 156 8.92 -4.17 -3.18
N SER A 157 7.76 -3.91 -2.56
CA SER A 157 7.58 -3.76 -1.11
C SER A 157 6.40 -4.60 -0.61
N PRO A 158 6.55 -5.94 -0.53
CA PRO A 158 5.44 -6.85 -0.25
C PRO A 158 4.73 -6.59 1.09
N ASP A 159 5.47 -6.13 2.11
CA ASP A 159 4.92 -5.91 3.45
C ASP A 159 4.22 -4.54 3.62
N ALA A 160 4.14 -3.72 2.56
CA ALA A 160 3.62 -2.36 2.66
C ALA A 160 2.09 -2.29 2.81
N TYR A 161 1.35 -3.31 2.36
CA TYR A 161 -0.11 -3.28 2.35
C TYR A 161 -0.73 -3.45 3.75
N GLY A 162 -0.15 -4.31 4.59
CA GLY A 162 -0.73 -4.70 5.89
C GLY A 162 -0.97 -3.54 6.86
N GLN A 163 -0.27 -2.40 6.71
CA GLN A 163 -0.49 -1.22 7.55
C GLN A 163 -1.87 -0.57 7.36
N TRP A 164 -2.57 -0.88 6.25
CA TRP A 164 -3.84 -0.28 5.88
C TRP A 164 -5.06 -1.12 6.26
N GLU A 165 -4.88 -2.33 6.77
CA GLU A 165 -5.97 -3.27 7.03
C GLU A 165 -7.03 -2.68 7.98
N THR A 166 -6.62 -2.07 9.10
CA THR A 166 -7.55 -1.42 10.04
C THR A 166 -8.39 -0.33 9.37
N LEU A 167 -7.78 0.52 8.54
CA LEU A 167 -8.52 1.60 7.85
C LEU A 167 -9.45 1.03 6.77
N ALA A 168 -9.04 -0.02 6.07
CA ALA A 168 -9.89 -0.71 5.10
C ALA A 168 -11.13 -1.33 5.77
N ASP A 169 -10.96 -1.94 6.95
CA ASP A 169 -12.08 -2.46 7.76
C ASP A 169 -13.01 -1.35 8.26
N ASP A 170 -12.46 -0.23 8.74
CA ASP A 170 -13.26 0.92 9.17
C ASP A 170 -14.05 1.51 7.99
N LEU A 171 -13.47 1.56 6.78
CA LEU A 171 -14.17 1.98 5.56
C LEU A 171 -15.30 1.01 5.20
N LEU A 172 -15.04 -0.30 5.17
CA LEU A 172 -16.07 -1.32 4.90
C LEU A 172 -17.24 -1.22 5.88
N GLY A 173 -16.94 -1.10 7.18
CA GLY A 173 -17.95 -1.00 8.23
C GLY A 173 -18.75 0.32 8.19
N SER A 174 -18.10 1.44 7.89
CA SER A 174 -18.75 2.75 7.84
C SER A 174 -19.52 3.02 6.55
N GLN A 175 -19.19 2.33 5.46
CA GLN A 175 -19.82 2.47 4.14
C GLN A 175 -20.70 1.25 3.79
N ALA A 176 -21.34 0.64 4.79
CA ALA A 176 -22.18 -0.54 4.61
C ALA A 176 -23.38 -0.30 3.67
N ASP A 177 -23.81 0.96 3.51
CA ASP A 177 -24.93 1.40 2.68
C ASP A 177 -24.65 1.40 1.16
N VAL A 178 -23.39 1.21 0.73
CA VAL A 178 -23.02 1.27 -0.69
C VAL A 178 -23.71 0.17 -1.50
N GLU A 179 -24.48 0.54 -2.51
CA GLU A 179 -25.08 -0.44 -3.43
C GLU A 179 -24.06 -1.00 -4.42
N ALA A 180 -24.37 -2.16 -4.99
CA ALA A 180 -23.58 -2.75 -6.07
C ALA A 180 -23.55 -1.83 -7.31
N LEU A 181 -22.38 -1.74 -7.95
CA LEU A 181 -22.18 -1.03 -9.22
C LEU A 181 -21.86 -2.03 -10.33
N ASP A 182 -22.63 -1.97 -11.41
CA ASP A 182 -22.52 -2.87 -12.58
C ASP A 182 -21.35 -2.55 -13.51
#